data_AF-G9ZJN2-F1
#
_entry.id   AF-G9ZJN2-F1
#
_cell.length_a   1.000
_cell.length_b   1.000
_cell.length_c   1.000
_cell.angle_alpha   90.00
_cell.angle_beta   90.00
_cell.angle_gamma   90.00
#
_symmetry.space_group_name_H-M   'P 1'
#
loop_
_entity.id
_entity.type
_entity.pdbx_description
1 polymer ?
#
loop_
_entity_poly.entity_id
_entity_poly.type
_entity_poly.pdbx_seq_one_letter_code
_entity_poly.pdbx_strand_id
1 'polypeptide(L)'
;MTTIAMVAGIVPAVLAGGSGAAFRAPMAVTVIGGLLVSTALSLIFVPVTYSLLDDLRHWLAPRLARLTSVTAADRAAAEAADA
;
A
#
# COMPACT_ATOMS: atom_id res chain seq x y z
N MET A 1 -14.50 0.15 1.17
CA MET A 1 -15.39 0.08 2.35
C MET A 1 -15.03 1.14 3.40
N THR A 2 -13.78 1.19 3.87
CA THR A 2 -13.29 2.17 4.86
C THR A 2 -13.36 3.63 4.40
N THR A 3 -13.03 3.93 3.13
CA THR A 3 -13.08 5.31 2.61
C THR A 3 -14.49 5.90 2.65
N ILE A 4 -15.53 5.12 2.32
CA ILE A 4 -16.93 5.59 2.34
C ILE A 4 -17.38 5.90 3.77
N ALA A 5 -17.03 5.05 4.74
CA ALA A 5 -17.34 5.28 6.15
C ALA A 5 -16.63 6.53 6.71
N MET A 6 -15.37 6.73 6.34
CA MET A 6 -14.58 7.89 6.77
C MET A 6 -15.11 9.20 6.17
N VAL A 7 -15.48 9.20 4.89
CA VAL A 7 -16.11 10.36 4.24
C VAL A 7 -17.46 10.66 4.87
N ALA A 8 -18.31 9.64 5.09
CA ALA A 8 -19.61 9.81 5.75
C ALA A 8 -19.51 10.39 7.17
N GLY A 9 -18.48 10.03 7.93
CA GLY A 9 -18.22 10.61 9.26
C GLY A 9 -17.75 12.07 9.24
N ILE A 10 -17.19 12.55 8.12
CA ILE A 10 -16.68 13.93 7.95
C ILE A 10 -17.76 14.85 7.35
N VAL A 11 -18.81 14.32 6.72
CA VAL A 11 -19.95 15.07 6.18
C VAL A 11 -20.57 16.08 7.17
N PRO A 12 -20.80 15.76 8.46
CA PRO A 12 -21.32 16.73 9.42
C PRO A 12 -20.37 17.91 9.67
N ALA A 13 -19.05 17.71 9.54
CA ALA A 13 -18.06 18.76 9.73
C ALA A 13 -18.02 19.76 8.57
N VAL A 14 -18.44 19.36 7.37
CA VAL A 14 -18.58 20.21 6.17
C VAL A 14 -19.89 21.01 6.21
N LEU A 15 -20.97 20.43 6.74
CA LEU A 15 -22.31 21.03 6.73
C LEU A 15 -22.62 21.86 8.00
N ALA A 16 -21.90 21.65 9.10
CA ALA A 16 -22.11 22.39 10.34
C ALA A 16 -21.63 23.85 10.21
N GLY A 17 -22.58 24.76 9.94
CA GLY A 17 -22.38 26.20 10.00
C GLY A 17 -22.27 26.73 11.44
N GLY A 18 -21.36 27.66 11.69
CA GLY A 18 -21.09 28.25 13.00
C GLY A 18 -19.76 28.99 13.05
N SER A 19 -19.42 29.58 14.20
CA SER A 19 -18.11 30.24 14.43
C SER A 19 -16.98 29.21 14.23
N GLY A 20 -16.14 29.41 13.21
CA GLY A 20 -15.07 28.47 12.82
C GLY A 20 -15.35 27.62 11.57
N ALA A 21 -16.54 27.74 10.95
CA ALA A 21 -16.85 27.07 9.69
C ALA A 21 -15.91 27.45 8.53
N ALA A 22 -15.42 28.70 8.53
CA ALA A 22 -14.46 29.20 7.55
C ALA A 22 -13.11 28.42 7.55
N PHE A 23 -12.74 27.80 8.67
CA PHE A 23 -11.51 27.00 8.79
C PHE A 23 -11.78 25.50 8.68
N ARG A 24 -12.91 25.01 9.18
CA ARG A 24 -13.26 23.58 9.17
C ARG A 24 -13.64 23.07 7.77
N ALA A 25 -14.35 23.88 6.99
CA ALA A 25 -14.76 23.53 5.63
C ALA A 25 -13.57 23.25 4.69
N PRO A 26 -12.57 24.13 4.52
CA PRO A 26 -11.44 23.86 3.63
C PRO A 26 -10.60 22.67 4.09
N MET A 27 -10.37 22.52 5.41
CA MET A 27 -9.64 21.37 5.96
C MET A 27 -10.32 20.04 5.66
N ALA A 28 -11.65 19.96 5.81
CA ALA A 28 -12.41 18.76 5.50
C ALA A 28 -12.41 18.43 4.00
N VAL A 29 -12.53 19.46 3.14
CA VAL A 29 -12.47 19.29 1.68
C VAL A 29 -11.10 18.75 1.23
N THR A 30 -10.00 19.28 1.76
CA THR A 30 -8.64 18.80 1.45
C THR A 30 -8.47 17.33 1.84
N VAL A 31 -8.97 16.92 3.00
CA VAL A 31 -8.90 15.51 3.46
C VAL A 31 -9.71 14.59 2.57
N ILE A 32 -10.96 14.94 2.24
CA ILE A 32 -11.81 14.13 1.36
C ILE A 32 -11.18 13.98 -0.03
N GLY A 33 -10.68 15.08 -0.59
CA GLY A 33 -9.96 15.05 -1.87
C GLY A 33 -8.71 14.17 -1.82
N GLY A 34 -7.89 14.32 -0.77
CA GLY A 34 -6.69 13.51 -0.55
C GLY A 34 -7.00 12.02 -0.42
N LEU A 35 -8.05 11.65 0.31
CA LEU A 35 -8.46 10.25 0.48
C LEU A 35 -8.96 9.63 -0.84
N LEU A 36 -9.74 10.39 -1.62
CA LEU A 36 -10.18 9.95 -2.95
C LEU A 36 -8.99 9.74 -3.89
N VAL A 37 -8.09 10.72 -3.97
CA VAL A 37 -6.89 10.63 -4.81
C VAL A 37 -5.98 9.52 -4.34
N SER A 38 -5.78 9.33 -3.03
CA SER A 38 -4.96 8.23 -2.50
C SER A 38 -5.55 6.86 -2.82
N THR A 39 -6.88 6.73 -2.81
CA THR A 39 -7.56 5.48 -3.16
C THR A 39 -7.38 5.18 -4.65
N ALA A 40 -7.63 6.17 -5.51
CA ALA A 40 -7.45 6.04 -6.95
C ALA A 40 -5.99 5.79 -7.33
N LEU A 41 -5.06 6.52 -6.72
CA LEU A 41 -3.63 6.36 -6.95
C LEU A 41 -3.17 4.97 -6.53
N SER A 42 -3.61 4.46 -5.38
CA SER A 42 -3.24 3.11 -4.90
C SER A 42 -3.68 2.01 -5.88
N LEU A 43 -4.90 2.11 -6.44
CA LEU A 43 -5.41 1.15 -7.43
C LEU A 43 -4.49 1.02 -8.67
N ILE A 44 -3.81 2.09 -9.06
CA ILE A 44 -2.90 2.11 -10.22
C ILE A 44 -1.45 1.89 -9.78
N PHE A 45 -1.04 2.48 -8.66
CA PHE A 45 0.34 2.48 -8.17
C PHE A 45 0.77 1.10 -7.69
N VAL A 46 -0.11 0.38 -7.00
CA VAL A 46 0.17 -0.98 -6.51
C VAL A 46 0.52 -1.95 -7.65
N PRO A 47 -0.30 -2.11 -8.73
CA PRO A 47 0.04 -3.05 -9.80
C PRO A 47 1.30 -2.63 -10.58
N VAL A 48 1.51 -1.33 -10.79
CA VAL A 48 2.72 -0.82 -11.46
C VAL A 48 3.97 -1.13 -10.63
N THR A 49 3.92 -0.88 -9.32
CA THR A 49 5.02 -1.17 -8.41
C THR A 49 5.27 -2.67 -8.32
N TYR A 50 4.21 -3.49 -8.29
CA TYR A 50 4.34 -4.94 -8.31
C TYR A 50 5.02 -5.44 -9.58
N SER A 51 4.63 -4.95 -10.76
CA SER A 51 5.29 -5.29 -12.03
C SER A 51 6.77 -4.91 -11.99
N LEU A 52 7.10 -3.72 -11.49
CA LEU A 52 8.48 -3.26 -11.38
C LEU A 52 9.33 -4.13 -10.44
N LEU A 53 8.75 -4.55 -9.31
CA LEU A 53 9.42 -5.47 -8.37
C LEU A 53 9.56 -6.87 -8.96
N ASP A 54 8.59 -7.35 -9.73
CA ASP A 54 8.67 -8.67 -10.36
C ASP A 54 9.76 -8.70 -11.43
N ASP A 55 9.86 -7.66 -12.26
CA ASP A 55 10.94 -7.49 -13.23
C ASP A 55 12.32 -7.40 -12.54
N LEU A 56 12.39 -6.63 -11.45
CA LEU A 56 13.61 -6.50 -10.66
C LEU A 56 14.00 -7.85 -10.02
N ARG A 57 13.04 -8.60 -9.48
CA ARG A 57 13.24 -9.94 -8.95
C ARG A 57 13.71 -10.90 -10.03
N HIS A 58 13.13 -10.86 -11.23
CA HIS A 58 13.53 -11.74 -12.33
C HIS A 58 14.96 -11.46 -12.81
N TRP A 59 15.44 -10.22 -12.69
CA TRP A 59 16.81 -9.83 -13.01
C TRP A 59 17.80 -10.13 -11.87
N LEU A 60 17.41 -9.92 -10.61
CA LEU A 60 18.24 -10.20 -9.43
C LEU A 60 18.28 -11.68 -9.08
N ALA A 61 17.21 -12.46 -9.31
CA ALA A 61 17.13 -13.89 -9.03
C ALA A 61 18.28 -14.70 -9.66
N PRO A 62 18.63 -14.58 -10.95
CA PRO A 62 19.76 -15.31 -11.52
C PRO A 62 21.12 -14.85 -11.00
N ARG A 63 21.25 -13.59 -10.56
CA ARG A 63 22.49 -13.05 -9.96
C ARG A 63 22.67 -13.46 -8.50
N LEU A 64 21.59 -13.48 -7.73
CA LEU A 64 21.56 -13.95 -6.35
C LEU A 64 21.58 -15.48 -6.27
N ALA A 65 20.95 -16.22 -7.18
CA ALA A 65 21.10 -17.68 -7.26
C ALA A 65 22.56 -18.11 -7.49
N ARG A 66 23.40 -17.21 -8.03
CA ARG A 66 24.85 -17.41 -8.17
C ARG A 66 25.65 -17.16 -6.89
N LEU A 67 25.09 -16.45 -5.91
CA LEU A 67 25.76 -16.04 -4.67
C LEU A 67 25.16 -16.71 -3.42
N THR A 68 23.88 -17.07 -3.47
CA THR A 68 23.13 -17.69 -2.39
C THR A 68 22.85 -19.13 -2.79
N SER A 69 23.88 -19.95 -2.76
CA SER A 69 23.83 -21.40 -2.87
C SER A 69 23.21 -22.06 -1.63
N VAL A 70 22.14 -21.50 -1.06
CA VAL A 70 21.22 -22.30 -0.24
C VAL A 70 20.37 -23.08 -1.24
N THR A 71 21.04 -24.03 -1.87
CA THR A 71 20.49 -24.96 -2.85
C THR A 71 19.43 -25.81 -2.16
N ALA A 72 18.51 -26.41 -2.91
CA ALA A 72 17.59 -27.41 -2.39
C ALA A 72 18.27 -28.51 -1.53
N ALA A 73 19.58 -28.70 -1.72
CA ALA A 73 20.45 -29.52 -0.88
C ALA A 73 20.58 -29.04 0.59
N ASP A 74 20.65 -27.74 0.86
CA ASP A 74 20.67 -27.20 2.23
C ASP A 74 19.29 -27.32 2.91
N ARG A 75 18.20 -27.23 2.13
CA ARG A 75 16.84 -27.53 2.63
C ARG A 75 16.68 -29.00 2.97
N ALA A 76 17.16 -29.89 2.09
CA ALA A 76 17.13 -31.33 2.33
C ALA A 76 18.04 -31.75 3.50
N ALA A 77 19.19 -31.09 3.68
CA ALA A 77 20.10 -31.32 4.81
C ALA A 77 19.50 -30.83 6.15
N ALA A 78 18.76 -29.72 6.15
CA ALA A 78 18.03 -29.25 7.32
C ALA A 78 16.85 -30.17 7.67
N GLU A 79 16.09 -30.66 6.68
CA GLU A 79 14.99 -31.61 6.89
C GLU A 79 15.47 -32.99 7.37
N ALA A 80 16.65 -33.45 6.94
CA ALA A 80 17.23 -34.70 7.40
C ALA A 80 17.93 -34.59 8.77
N ALA A 81 18.28 -33.38 9.23
CA ALA A 81 18.83 -33.14 10.56
C ALA A 81 17.75 -32.95 11.63
N ASP A 82 16.50 -32.69 11.22
CA ASP A 82 15.31 -32.53 12.08
C ASP A 82 14.46 -33.83 12.16
N ALA A 83 14.97 -34.94 11.59
CA ALA A 83 14.36 -36.28 11.59
C ALA A 83 15.25 -37.28 12.37
#